data_AF-A0A535VDR8-F1
#
_entry.id   AF-A0A535VDR8-F1
#
_cell.length_a   1.000
_cell.length_b   1.000
_cell.length_c   1.000
_cell.angle_alpha   90.00
_cell.angle_beta   90.00
_cell.angle_gamma   90.00
#
_symmetry.space_group_name_H-M   'P 1'
#
loop_
_entity.id
_entity.type
_entity.pdbx_description
1 polymer ?
#
loop_
_entity_poly.entity_id
_entity_poly.type
_entity_poly.pdbx_seq_one_letter_code
_entity_poly.pdbx_strand_id
1 'polypeptide(L)'
;KYVSPTLTYNFHRDYSLKKDAQVSILTLQGRVIVPYTGKSSHVALLQQEAHIGAAKLWYDKPRKQFYLLISLEIEVADPTPETHKEVVGVDVGQRYLAVTTDTRGKTAFYSGKAVRAQADHYARLTKRLQKKGTRSATRRLVVISGRERRLKQAVNHAISHRIITAHPHSLIGLEDLTHIRERTKRTHGKKASRKQRRANRHVSKWAFAELHRYVAYKATLNGSMGIKVDAYHTSQACPQCGYVSPGNRPNKGLVFVCQTCHFSLHADLVGARNITLRTLLTRQDWMSTGHLSIAPDVSCDEAKAANRQRYAELRWSTDTSPRLELWGD
;
A
#
# COMPACT_ATOMS: atom_id res chain seq x y z
N LYS A 1 2.15 25.84 -21.83
CA LYS A 1 1.88 24.45 -21.40
C LYS A 1 0.84 23.88 -22.38
N TYR A 2 1.22 23.00 -23.30
CA TYR A 2 0.22 22.29 -24.10
C TYR A 2 -0.35 21.19 -23.22
N VAL A 3 -1.56 21.41 -22.69
CA VAL A 3 -2.37 20.34 -22.12
C VAL A 3 -2.68 19.40 -23.28
N SER A 4 -2.43 18.10 -23.14
CA SER A 4 -2.86 17.14 -24.17
C SER A 4 -4.35 17.36 -24.44
N PRO A 5 -4.79 17.48 -25.70
CA PRO A 5 -6.21 17.69 -26.00
C PRO A 5 -6.97 16.45 -25.50
N THR A 6 -7.67 16.61 -24.39
CA THR A 6 -8.57 15.60 -23.83
C THR A 6 -9.98 16.13 -23.95
N LEU A 7 -10.87 15.33 -24.52
CA LEU A 7 -12.29 15.63 -24.63
C LEU A 7 -13.05 14.74 -23.62
N THR A 8 -14.02 15.32 -22.93
CA THR A 8 -14.88 14.57 -21.99
C THR A 8 -16.22 14.31 -22.67
N TYR A 9 -16.68 13.06 -22.59
CA TYR A 9 -17.93 12.60 -23.17
C TYR A 9 -18.89 12.16 -22.06
N ASN A 10 -20.14 12.59 -22.17
CA ASN A 10 -21.22 12.15 -21.29
C ASN A 10 -21.84 10.86 -21.82
N PHE A 11 -22.12 9.93 -20.91
CA PHE A 11 -22.72 8.65 -21.25
C PHE A 11 -24.15 8.86 -21.78
N HIS A 12 -24.55 8.03 -22.77
CA HIS A 12 -25.78 8.13 -23.56
C HIS A 12 -25.96 9.38 -24.45
N ARG A 13 -25.28 10.49 -24.15
CA ARG A 13 -25.33 11.71 -24.97
C ARG A 13 -24.23 11.77 -26.02
N ASP A 14 -22.98 11.77 -25.57
CA ASP A 14 -21.82 11.97 -26.44
C ASP A 14 -21.15 10.64 -26.81
N TYR A 15 -21.28 9.62 -25.94
CA TYR A 15 -20.84 8.28 -26.23
C TYR A 15 -21.78 7.21 -25.67
N SER A 16 -21.80 6.03 -26.29
CA SER A 16 -22.53 4.85 -25.81
C SER A 16 -21.79 3.57 -26.19
N LEU A 17 -21.84 2.57 -25.31
CA LEU A 17 -21.34 1.24 -25.62
C LEU A 17 -22.37 0.47 -26.44
N LYS A 18 -21.89 -0.29 -27.42
CA LYS A 18 -22.68 -1.12 -28.33
C LYS A 18 -22.28 -2.59 -28.14
N LYS A 19 -23.06 -3.50 -28.74
CA LYS A 19 -22.73 -4.93 -28.79
C LYS A 19 -21.39 -5.14 -29.52
N ASP A 20 -20.80 -6.32 -29.32
CA ASP A 20 -19.58 -6.75 -30.03
C ASP A 20 -18.35 -5.85 -29.85
N ALA A 21 -18.16 -5.33 -28.64
CA ALA A 21 -17.03 -4.46 -28.27
C ALA A 21 -16.90 -3.22 -29.18
N GLN A 22 -18.03 -2.60 -29.51
CA GLN A 22 -18.09 -1.35 -30.25
C GLN A 22 -18.46 -0.19 -29.35
N VAL A 23 -17.95 1.00 -29.66
CA VAL A 23 -18.33 2.25 -29.00
C VAL A 23 -18.76 3.27 -30.04
N SER A 24 -19.90 3.89 -29.78
CA SER A 24 -20.41 5.02 -30.56
C SER A 24 -19.95 6.30 -29.88
N ILE A 25 -19.31 7.20 -30.64
CA ILE A 25 -18.71 8.43 -30.12
C ILE A 25 -19.08 9.59 -31.06
N LEU A 26 -19.43 10.74 -30.49
CA LEU A 26 -19.68 11.97 -31.22
C LEU A 26 -18.36 12.64 -31.66
N THR A 27 -18.25 12.98 -32.94
CA THR A 27 -17.12 13.73 -33.52
C THR A 27 -17.60 15.02 -34.18
N LEU A 28 -16.67 15.84 -34.67
CA LEU A 28 -17.01 17.07 -35.42
C LEU A 28 -17.75 16.78 -36.73
N GLN A 29 -17.52 15.63 -37.36
CA GLN A 29 -18.21 15.21 -38.58
C GLN A 29 -19.46 14.35 -38.31
N GLY A 30 -19.92 14.30 -37.05
CA GLY A 30 -21.04 13.45 -36.64
C GLY A 30 -20.61 12.23 -35.84
N ARG A 31 -21.54 11.30 -35.61
CA ARG A 31 -21.34 10.16 -34.73
C ARG A 31 -20.68 9.00 -35.49
N VAL A 32 -19.58 8.48 -34.96
CA VAL A 32 -18.86 7.32 -35.51
C VAL A 32 -19.02 6.12 -34.58
N ILE A 33 -19.01 4.92 -35.15
CA ILE A 33 -18.99 3.65 -34.40
C ILE A 33 -17.65 2.99 -34.69
N VAL A 34 -16.90 2.71 -33.63
CA VAL A 34 -15.56 2.13 -33.73
C VAL A 34 -15.43 0.92 -32.82
N PRO A 35 -14.72 -0.14 -33.25
CA PRO A 35 -14.38 -1.23 -32.35
C PRO A 35 -13.38 -0.73 -31.31
N TYR A 36 -13.47 -1.25 -30.09
CA TYR A 36 -12.49 -1.03 -29.05
C TYR A 36 -11.86 -2.35 -28.62
N THR A 37 -10.61 -2.28 -28.18
CA THR A 37 -9.93 -3.39 -27.52
C THR A 37 -9.53 -2.96 -26.12
N GLY A 38 -9.50 -3.92 -25.20
CA GLY A 38 -9.18 -3.66 -23.80
C GLY A 38 -8.69 -4.92 -23.11
N LYS A 39 -8.11 -4.73 -21.93
CA LYS A 39 -7.79 -5.87 -21.06
C LYS A 39 -9.09 -6.58 -20.69
N SER A 40 -9.12 -7.91 -20.80
CA SER A 40 -10.31 -8.74 -20.52
C SER A 40 -11.00 -8.38 -19.20
N SER A 41 -10.22 -8.17 -18.13
CA SER A 41 -10.76 -7.77 -16.82
C SER A 41 -11.51 -6.43 -16.85
N HIS A 42 -11.09 -5.45 -17.65
CA HIS A 42 -11.81 -4.18 -17.76
C HIS A 42 -13.06 -4.31 -18.64
N VAL A 43 -12.98 -5.12 -19.70
CA VAL A 43 -14.14 -5.36 -20.58
C VAL A 43 -15.22 -6.12 -19.82
N ALA A 44 -14.85 -7.08 -18.98
CA ALA A 44 -15.78 -7.80 -18.11
C ALA A 44 -16.52 -6.85 -17.15
N LEU A 45 -15.83 -5.83 -16.59
CA LEU A 45 -16.48 -4.83 -15.72
C LEU A 45 -17.52 -3.98 -16.47
N LEU A 46 -17.41 -3.82 -17.79
CA LEU A 46 -18.43 -3.13 -18.60
C LEU A 46 -19.68 -3.99 -18.83
N GLN A 47 -19.56 -5.31 -18.65
CA GLN A 47 -20.65 -6.27 -18.83
C GLN A 47 -21.37 -6.60 -17.52
N GLN A 48 -20.73 -6.33 -16.38
CA GLN A 48 -21.36 -6.40 -15.06
C GLN A 48 -22.30 -5.21 -14.84
N GLU A 49 -23.16 -5.27 -13.82
CA GLU A 49 -24.07 -4.18 -13.39
C GLU A 49 -23.30 -2.98 -12.78
N ALA A 50 -22.30 -2.47 -13.50
CA ALA A 50 -21.56 -1.27 -13.14
C ALA A 50 -22.27 -0.04 -13.70
N HIS A 51 -22.41 1.00 -12.88
CA HIS A 51 -22.90 2.29 -13.34
C HIS A 51 -21.81 2.98 -14.16
N ILE A 52 -22.11 3.27 -15.42
CA ILE A 52 -21.15 3.83 -16.37
C ILE A 52 -21.22 5.36 -16.32
N GLY A 53 -20.10 5.99 -15.97
CA GLY A 53 -19.97 7.44 -15.85
C GLY A 53 -19.48 8.12 -17.13
N ALA A 54 -18.89 9.31 -16.98
CA ALA A 54 -18.27 10.02 -18.09
C ALA A 54 -17.02 9.30 -18.63
N ALA A 55 -16.71 9.52 -19.90
CA ALA A 55 -15.47 9.05 -20.52
C ALA A 55 -14.55 10.20 -20.91
N LYS A 56 -13.24 9.99 -20.88
CA LYS A 56 -12.25 10.93 -21.43
C LYS A 56 -11.54 10.31 -22.61
N LEU A 57 -11.60 10.98 -23.77
CA LEU A 57 -10.80 10.63 -24.93
C LEU A 57 -9.38 11.17 -24.73
N TRP A 58 -8.41 10.27 -24.78
CA TRP A 58 -7.00 10.59 -24.65
C TRP A 58 -6.21 10.06 -25.85
N TYR A 59 -5.39 10.91 -26.45
CA TYR A 59 -4.54 10.54 -27.58
C TYR A 59 -3.09 10.33 -27.13
N ASP A 60 -2.61 9.09 -27.28
CA ASP A 60 -1.21 8.71 -27.06
C ASP A 60 -0.39 9.06 -28.30
N LYS A 61 0.16 10.28 -28.35
CA LYS A 61 0.98 10.77 -29.48
C LYS A 61 2.11 9.79 -29.88
N PRO A 62 2.95 9.27 -28.95
CA PRO A 62 3.96 8.26 -29.26
C PRO A 62 3.45 7.01 -29.97
N ARG A 63 2.31 6.46 -29.54
CA ARG A 63 1.74 5.22 -30.11
C ARG A 63 0.77 5.46 -31.24
N LYS A 64 0.39 6.73 -31.50
CA LYS A 64 -0.67 7.12 -32.43
C LYS A 64 -1.99 6.38 -32.17
N GLN A 65 -2.35 6.23 -30.89
CA GLN A 65 -3.54 5.49 -30.46
C GLN A 65 -4.46 6.37 -29.63
N PHE A 66 -5.77 6.17 -29.81
CA PHE A 66 -6.79 6.76 -28.94
C PHE A 66 -7.16 5.78 -27.83
N TYR A 67 -7.30 6.31 -26.63
CA TYR A 67 -7.82 5.60 -25.47
C TYR A 67 -9.09 6.29 -25.00
N LEU A 68 -10.13 5.50 -24.76
CA LEU A 68 -11.34 5.97 -24.12
C LEU A 68 -11.29 5.56 -22.65
N LEU A 69 -11.06 6.53 -21.77
CA LEU A 69 -10.97 6.32 -20.32
C LEU A 69 -12.37 6.44 -19.73
N ILE A 70 -13.04 5.30 -19.58
CA ILE A 70 -14.41 5.22 -19.02
C ILE A 70 -14.31 5.17 -17.49
N SER A 71 -15.10 6.01 -16.81
CA SER A 71 -15.31 5.90 -15.37
C SER A 71 -16.43 4.91 -15.08
N LEU A 72 -16.20 4.02 -14.11
CA LEU A 72 -17.15 3.02 -13.67
C LEU A 72 -17.33 3.15 -12.18
N GLU A 73 -18.57 3.06 -11.74
CA GLU A 73 -18.97 2.94 -10.35
C GLU A 73 -19.50 1.53 -10.15
N ILE A 74 -18.91 0.84 -9.18
CA ILE A 74 -19.18 -0.58 -8.91
C ILE A 74 -19.62 -0.64 -7.46
N GLU A 75 -20.84 -1.12 -7.23
CA GLU A 75 -21.29 -1.44 -5.89
C GLU A 75 -20.53 -2.68 -5.40
N VAL A 76 -19.91 -2.54 -4.25
CA VAL A 76 -19.22 -3.64 -3.56
C VAL A 76 -19.95 -3.83 -2.25
N ALA A 77 -20.29 -5.08 -1.94
CA ALA A 77 -20.94 -5.42 -0.69
C ALA A 77 -20.14 -4.91 0.51
N ASP A 78 -20.86 -4.40 1.51
CA ASP A 78 -20.21 -3.94 2.72
C ASP A 78 -19.45 -5.10 3.38
N PRO A 79 -18.16 -4.92 3.64
CA PRO A 79 -17.34 -5.96 4.24
C PRO A 79 -17.82 -6.27 5.65
N THR A 80 -18.00 -7.56 5.98
CA THR A 80 -18.29 -8.02 7.35
C THR A 80 -17.08 -8.80 7.93
N PRO A 81 -16.97 -8.98 9.26
CA PRO A 81 -15.85 -9.74 9.84
C PRO A 81 -15.74 -11.18 9.34
N GLU A 82 -16.88 -11.78 8.95
CA GLU A 82 -17.01 -13.17 8.52
C GLU A 82 -16.56 -13.36 7.07
N THR A 83 -16.69 -12.33 6.23
CA THR A 83 -16.24 -12.40 4.84
C THR A 83 -14.71 -12.47 4.71
N HIS A 84 -13.99 -12.05 5.76
CA HIS A 84 -12.53 -12.04 5.82
C HIS A 84 -12.00 -13.29 6.52
N LYS A 85 -11.72 -14.34 5.74
CA LYS A 85 -11.31 -15.66 6.25
C LYS A 85 -9.91 -15.64 6.87
N GLU A 86 -9.07 -14.71 6.45
CA GLU A 86 -7.67 -14.62 6.85
C GLU A 86 -7.30 -13.21 7.32
N VAL A 87 -6.35 -13.14 8.24
CA VAL A 87 -5.76 -11.88 8.71
C VAL A 87 -4.29 -11.84 8.28
N VAL A 88 -3.88 -10.72 7.67
CA VAL A 88 -2.53 -10.53 7.12
C VAL A 88 -1.94 -9.22 7.62
N GLY A 89 -0.74 -9.25 8.17
CA GLY A 89 0.01 -8.04 8.50
C GLY A 89 1.04 -7.70 7.44
N VAL A 90 1.13 -6.41 7.10
CA VAL A 90 2.08 -5.87 6.13
C VAL A 90 2.99 -4.85 6.81
N ASP A 91 4.25 -5.23 7.02
CA ASP A 91 5.31 -4.33 7.49
C ASP A 91 5.98 -3.67 6.29
N VAL A 92 6.12 -2.34 6.29
CA VAL A 92 6.75 -1.62 5.19
C VAL A 92 8.09 -1.01 5.61
N GLY A 93 9.11 -1.23 4.79
CA GLY A 93 10.47 -0.90 5.15
C GLY A 93 11.28 -0.35 3.99
N GLN A 94 12.51 0.05 4.28
CA GLN A 94 13.42 0.52 3.22
C GLN A 94 14.12 -0.62 2.51
N ARG A 95 14.48 -1.69 3.24
CA ARG A 95 15.25 -2.84 2.71
C ARG A 95 14.32 -3.75 1.93
N TYR A 96 13.28 -4.21 2.61
CA TYR A 96 12.11 -4.80 2.00
C TYR A 96 11.03 -3.73 1.99
N LEU A 97 10.47 -3.46 0.81
CA LEU A 97 9.44 -2.44 0.63
C LEU A 97 8.14 -2.85 1.30
N ALA A 98 7.90 -4.15 1.37
CA ALA A 98 6.88 -4.79 2.18
C ALA A 98 7.38 -6.17 2.64
N VAL A 99 6.93 -6.60 3.81
CA VAL A 99 7.00 -7.97 4.32
C VAL A 99 5.60 -8.34 4.79
N THR A 100 5.09 -9.48 4.34
CA THR A 100 3.77 -9.96 4.73
C THR A 100 3.86 -11.26 5.50
N THR A 101 2.93 -11.42 6.44
CA THR A 101 2.66 -12.71 7.08
C THR A 101 1.17 -12.82 7.37
N ASP A 102 0.62 -14.01 7.20
CA ASP A 102 -0.74 -14.34 7.64
C ASP A 102 -0.72 -15.12 8.96
N THR A 103 -1.90 -15.33 9.55
CA THR A 103 -2.10 -16.14 10.77
C THR A 103 -1.71 -17.61 10.61
N ARG A 104 -1.61 -18.10 9.37
CA ARG A 104 -1.19 -19.48 9.03
C ARG A 104 0.33 -19.60 8.86
N GLY A 105 1.08 -18.50 8.98
CA GLY A 105 2.52 -18.46 8.85
C GLY A 105 3.06 -18.40 7.42
N LYS A 106 2.21 -18.18 6.40
CA LYS A 106 2.68 -17.89 5.03
C LYS A 106 3.31 -16.51 5.04
N THR A 107 4.53 -16.41 4.50
CA THR A 107 5.29 -15.15 4.50
C THR A 107 5.76 -14.78 3.11
N ALA A 108 5.89 -13.48 2.83
CA ALA A 108 6.51 -13.00 1.60
C ALA A 108 7.35 -11.74 1.83
N PHE A 109 8.49 -11.67 1.13
CA PHE A 109 9.41 -10.54 1.20
C PHE A 109 9.48 -9.83 -0.15
N TYR A 110 9.20 -8.52 -0.15
CA TYR A 110 9.23 -7.68 -1.35
C TYR A 110 10.50 -6.83 -1.36
N SER A 111 11.57 -7.35 -1.95
CA SER A 111 12.88 -6.69 -1.95
C SER A 111 12.90 -5.34 -2.65
N GLY A 112 13.46 -4.32 -2.00
CA GLY A 112 13.70 -3.00 -2.58
C GLY A 112 15.07 -2.85 -3.26
N LYS A 113 15.91 -3.90 -3.32
CA LYS A 113 17.32 -3.80 -3.73
C LYS A 113 17.51 -3.13 -5.10
N ALA A 114 16.83 -3.63 -6.13
CA ALA A 114 16.94 -3.11 -7.50
C ALA A 114 16.47 -1.65 -7.58
N VAL A 115 15.32 -1.38 -6.96
CA VAL A 115 14.69 -0.06 -6.97
C VAL A 115 15.52 0.97 -6.22
N ARG A 116 16.15 0.56 -5.11
CA ARG A 116 17.06 1.41 -4.33
C ARG A 116 18.26 1.83 -5.15
N ALA A 117 18.86 0.93 -5.93
CA ALA A 117 19.99 1.28 -6.80
C ALA A 117 19.61 2.38 -7.81
N GLN A 118 18.42 2.27 -8.40
CA GLN A 118 17.91 3.28 -9.33
C GLN A 118 17.54 4.60 -8.62
N ALA A 119 16.93 4.55 -7.44
CA ALA A 119 16.65 5.73 -6.63
C ALA A 119 17.95 6.46 -6.20
N ASP A 120 19.01 5.71 -5.92
CA ASP A 120 20.33 6.26 -5.59
C ASP A 120 21.00 6.90 -6.81
N HIS A 121 20.81 6.31 -7.99
CA HIS A 121 21.23 6.94 -9.25
C HIS A 121 20.52 8.29 -9.46
N TYR A 122 19.19 8.34 -9.32
CA TYR A 122 18.44 9.60 -9.44
C TYR A 122 18.87 10.61 -8.38
N ALA A 123 19.11 10.19 -7.14
CA ALA A 123 19.59 11.07 -6.08
C ALA A 123 20.94 11.72 -6.41
N ARG A 124 21.89 10.94 -6.95
CA ARG A 124 23.21 11.45 -7.40
C ARG A 124 23.06 12.41 -8.57
N LEU A 125 22.20 12.08 -9.53
CA LEU A 125 21.94 12.92 -10.69
C LEU A 125 21.30 14.26 -10.30
N THR A 126 20.28 14.23 -9.45
CA THR A 126 19.64 15.42 -8.89
C THR A 126 20.65 16.32 -8.18
N LYS A 127 21.53 15.76 -7.34
CA LYS A 127 22.59 16.53 -6.67
C LYS A 127 23.53 17.21 -7.67
N ARG A 128 23.97 16.49 -8.72
CA ARG A 128 24.84 17.06 -9.76
C ARG A 128 24.16 18.21 -10.50
N LEU A 129 22.89 18.05 -10.87
CA LEU A 129 22.12 19.06 -11.59
C LEU A 129 21.83 20.29 -10.72
N GLN A 130 21.50 20.09 -9.44
CA GLN A 130 21.33 21.17 -8.48
C GLN A 130 22.63 21.97 -8.31
N LYS A 131 23.80 21.31 -8.25
CA LYS A 131 25.10 22.00 -8.20
C LYS A 131 25.37 22.81 -9.47
N LYS A 132 24.92 22.35 -10.64
CA LYS A 132 25.10 23.09 -11.91
C LYS A 132 24.26 24.38 -11.98
N GLY A 133 23.08 24.41 -11.37
CA GLY A 133 22.27 25.64 -11.24
C GLY A 133 21.72 26.27 -12.53
N THR A 134 21.92 25.67 -13.71
CA THR A 134 21.48 26.28 -14.98
C THR A 134 19.99 26.05 -15.29
N ARG A 135 19.42 26.88 -16.17
CA ARG A 135 18.05 26.70 -16.68
C ARG A 135 17.83 25.31 -17.31
N SER A 136 18.79 24.83 -18.08
CA SER A 136 18.75 23.48 -18.68
C SER A 136 18.84 22.38 -17.62
N ALA A 137 19.63 22.56 -16.56
CA ALA A 137 19.68 21.63 -15.44
C ALA A 137 18.34 21.56 -14.69
N THR A 138 17.68 22.71 -14.47
CA THR A 138 16.35 22.79 -13.85
C THR A 138 15.29 22.08 -14.69
N ARG A 139 15.26 22.29 -16.02
CA ARG A 139 14.37 21.54 -16.92
C ARG A 139 14.60 20.03 -16.81
N ARG A 140 15.86 19.60 -16.72
CA ARG A 140 16.21 18.18 -16.56
C ARG A 140 15.79 17.61 -15.20
N LEU A 141 15.86 18.39 -14.12
CA LEU A 141 15.40 18.01 -12.79
C LEU A 141 13.91 17.63 -12.78
N VAL A 142 13.07 18.40 -13.46
CA VAL A 142 11.63 18.12 -13.60
C VAL A 142 11.40 16.75 -14.28
N VAL A 143 12.12 16.49 -15.38
CA VAL A 143 12.03 15.21 -16.10
C VAL A 143 12.44 14.03 -15.21
N ILE A 144 13.53 14.18 -14.45
CA ILE A 144 14.03 13.14 -13.55
C ILE A 144 13.06 12.88 -12.40
N SER A 145 12.52 13.94 -11.80
CA SER A 145 11.50 13.84 -10.74
C SER A 145 10.29 13.04 -11.23
N GLY A 146 9.81 13.31 -12.45
CA GLY A 146 8.73 12.53 -13.06
C GLY A 146 9.09 11.05 -13.29
N ARG A 147 10.33 10.75 -13.71
CA ARG A 147 10.81 9.37 -13.87
C ARG A 147 10.90 8.63 -12.53
N GLU A 148 11.45 9.29 -11.50
CA GLU A 148 11.55 8.73 -10.14
C GLU A 148 10.16 8.46 -9.56
N ARG A 149 9.18 9.36 -9.77
CA ARG A 149 7.79 9.16 -9.36
C ARG A 149 7.17 7.94 -10.04
N ARG A 150 7.31 7.81 -11.36
CA ARG A 150 6.76 6.67 -12.11
C ARG A 150 7.38 5.34 -11.69
N LEU A 151 8.68 5.31 -11.39
CA LEU A 151 9.33 4.12 -10.85
C LEU A 151 8.68 3.68 -9.53
N LYS A 152 8.52 4.62 -8.58
CA LYS A 152 7.89 4.33 -7.27
C LYS A 152 6.46 3.84 -7.44
N GLN A 153 5.69 4.51 -8.29
CA GLN A 153 4.31 4.14 -8.60
C GLN A 153 4.19 2.74 -9.19
N ALA A 154 5.01 2.41 -10.20
CA ALA A 154 5.01 1.10 -10.82
C ALA A 154 5.33 0.00 -9.81
N VAL A 155 6.35 0.21 -8.96
CA VAL A 155 6.74 -0.74 -7.91
C VAL A 155 5.64 -0.90 -6.86
N ASN A 156 5.07 0.20 -6.36
CA ASN A 156 3.98 0.18 -5.39
C ASN A 156 2.73 -0.51 -5.96
N HIS A 157 2.38 -0.26 -7.23
CA HIS A 157 1.29 -0.97 -7.91
C HIS A 157 1.57 -2.47 -8.03
N ALA A 158 2.79 -2.87 -8.40
CA ALA A 158 3.15 -4.28 -8.51
C ALA A 158 3.11 -4.99 -7.15
N ILE A 159 3.65 -4.37 -6.10
CA ILE A 159 3.64 -4.92 -4.73
C ILE A 159 2.22 -5.05 -4.22
N SER A 160 1.43 -3.98 -4.24
CA SER A 160 0.02 -4.03 -3.81
C SER A 160 -0.78 -5.09 -4.56
N HIS A 161 -0.61 -5.21 -5.88
CA HIS A 161 -1.28 -6.27 -6.65
C HIS A 161 -0.88 -7.66 -6.15
N ARG A 162 0.43 -7.91 -5.98
CA ARG A 162 0.93 -9.20 -5.50
C ARG A 162 0.46 -9.54 -4.09
N ILE A 163 0.34 -8.55 -3.20
CA ILE A 163 -0.19 -8.76 -1.84
C ILE A 163 -1.66 -9.20 -1.92
N ILE A 164 -2.50 -8.45 -2.65
CA ILE A 164 -3.93 -8.76 -2.76
C ILE A 164 -4.16 -10.11 -3.46
N THR A 165 -3.44 -10.40 -4.55
CA THR A 165 -3.57 -11.70 -5.24
C THR A 165 -3.12 -12.87 -4.36
N ALA A 166 -2.16 -12.68 -3.46
CA ALA A 166 -1.68 -13.74 -2.58
C ALA A 166 -2.61 -14.01 -1.38
N HIS A 167 -3.46 -13.03 -1.05
CA HIS A 167 -4.34 -12.99 0.12
C HIS A 167 -5.74 -12.44 -0.26
N PRO A 168 -6.51 -13.19 -1.06
CA PRO A 168 -7.89 -12.83 -1.39
C PRO A 168 -8.81 -13.06 -0.18
N HIS A 169 -9.87 -12.27 -0.06
CA HIS A 169 -10.82 -12.34 1.07
C HIS A 169 -10.16 -12.26 2.45
N SER A 170 -9.19 -11.34 2.59
CA SER A 170 -8.37 -11.19 3.80
C SER A 170 -8.48 -9.79 4.39
N LEU A 171 -8.44 -9.70 5.72
CA LEU A 171 -8.28 -8.45 6.45
C LEU A 171 -6.79 -8.13 6.56
N ILE A 172 -6.38 -7.06 5.90
CA ILE A 172 -4.98 -6.68 5.70
C ILE A 172 -4.65 -5.49 6.61
N GLY A 173 -3.84 -5.74 7.63
CA GLY A 173 -3.27 -4.71 8.50
C GLY A 173 -2.07 -4.02 7.89
N LEU A 174 -2.10 -2.71 7.89
CA LEU A 174 -1.01 -1.83 7.49
C LEU A 174 -0.60 -0.99 8.69
N GLU A 175 0.70 -0.77 8.91
CA GLU A 175 1.12 0.12 9.98
C GLU A 175 0.64 1.58 9.77
N ASP A 176 0.20 2.26 10.83
CA ASP A 176 -0.12 3.67 10.73
C ASP A 176 1.14 4.53 10.79
N LEU A 177 1.51 5.05 9.61
CA LEU A 177 2.73 5.85 9.41
C LEU A 177 2.54 7.34 9.65
N THR A 178 1.35 7.79 10.05
CA THR A 178 0.97 9.21 10.13
C THR A 178 1.98 10.03 10.97
N HIS A 179 2.45 9.50 12.09
CA HIS A 179 3.36 10.19 13.02
C HIS A 179 4.83 9.73 12.95
N ILE A 180 5.24 8.99 11.91
CA ILE A 180 6.61 8.42 11.88
C ILE A 180 7.72 9.48 11.91
N ARG A 181 7.44 10.67 11.38
CA ARG A 181 8.40 11.79 11.33
C ARG A 181 8.64 12.40 12.71
N GLU A 182 7.59 12.50 13.51
CA GLU A 182 7.63 13.01 14.89
C GLU A 182 8.21 11.97 15.86
N ARG A 183 7.83 10.69 15.69
CA ARG A 183 8.30 9.57 16.54
C ARG A 183 9.80 9.30 16.42
N THR A 184 10.42 9.64 15.29
CA THR A 184 11.86 9.40 15.11
C THR A 184 12.66 10.64 15.51
N LYS A 185 13.28 10.65 16.71
CA LYS A 185 14.30 11.64 17.07
C LYS A 185 15.48 11.55 16.07
N ARG A 186 15.48 12.39 15.05
CA ARG A 186 16.50 12.41 14.00
C ARG A 186 17.41 13.61 14.18
N THR A 187 18.71 13.36 14.26
CA THR A 187 19.70 14.42 14.18
C THR A 187 19.79 14.91 12.72
N HIS A 188 19.62 16.20 12.51
CA HIS A 188 19.74 16.86 11.21
C HIS A 188 20.95 17.80 11.17
N GLY A 189 21.30 18.29 9.98
CA GLY A 189 22.34 19.31 9.81
C GLY A 189 23.78 18.85 10.05
N LYS A 190 24.64 19.80 10.44
CA LYS A 190 26.09 19.61 10.63
C LYS A 190 26.42 18.60 11.73
N LYS A 191 25.55 18.44 12.73
CA LYS A 191 25.71 17.48 13.84
C LYS A 191 25.41 16.02 13.49
N ALA A 192 24.76 15.76 12.35
CA ALA A 192 24.46 14.39 11.92
C ALA A 192 25.65 13.72 11.21
N SER A 193 25.99 12.49 11.57
CA SER A 193 27.04 11.71 10.91
C SER A 193 26.72 11.42 9.44
N ARG A 194 27.71 11.06 8.62
CA ARG A 194 27.50 10.69 7.21
C ARG A 194 26.52 9.53 7.05
N LYS A 195 26.57 8.55 7.96
CA LYS A 195 25.64 7.40 8.03
C LYS A 195 24.22 7.87 8.35
N GLN A 196 24.04 8.76 9.33
CA GLN A 196 22.74 9.33 9.69
C GLN A 196 22.15 10.18 8.58
N ARG A 197 22.94 11.07 7.95
CA ARG A 197 22.48 11.87 6.80
C ARG A 197 22.06 11.00 5.61
N ARG A 198 22.75 9.88 5.39
CA ARG A 198 22.38 8.89 4.37
C ARG A 198 21.05 8.22 4.75
N ALA A 199 20.93 7.69 5.97
CA ALA A 199 19.70 7.09 6.46
C ALA A 199 18.49 8.05 6.36
N ASN A 200 18.62 9.28 6.88
CA ASN A 200 17.57 10.31 6.82
C ASN A 200 17.10 10.60 5.39
N ARG A 201 18.03 10.58 4.41
CA ARG A 201 17.74 10.77 2.99
C ARG A 201 16.97 9.60 2.37
N HIS A 202 17.15 8.38 2.84
CA HIS A 202 16.43 7.21 2.34
C HIS A 202 15.04 7.09 2.99
N VAL A 203 14.90 7.47 4.26
CA VAL A 203 13.60 7.48 4.96
C VAL A 203 12.61 8.45 4.30
N SER A 204 13.09 9.60 3.81
CA SER A 204 12.22 10.64 3.26
C SER A 204 11.73 10.37 1.82
N LYS A 205 11.98 9.17 1.25
CA LYS A 205 11.87 8.99 -0.21
C LYS A 205 10.91 7.92 -0.70
N TRP A 206 10.62 6.87 0.05
CA TRP A 206 9.65 5.88 -0.40
C TRP A 206 8.23 6.32 -0.04
N ALA A 207 7.29 6.19 -0.97
CA ALA A 207 5.92 6.65 -0.82
C ALA A 207 5.05 5.54 -0.22
N PHE A 208 5.27 5.19 1.05
CA PHE A 208 4.50 4.13 1.74
C PHE A 208 3.00 4.46 1.82
N ALA A 209 2.64 5.73 2.03
CA ALA A 209 1.25 6.17 1.96
C ALA A 209 0.59 5.87 0.60
N GLU A 210 1.36 5.93 -0.50
CA GLU A 210 0.86 5.56 -1.83
C GLU A 210 0.66 4.05 -1.95
N LEU A 211 1.56 3.24 -1.37
CA LEU A 211 1.37 1.79 -1.28
C LEU A 211 0.11 1.45 -0.48
N HIS A 212 -0.13 2.11 0.67
CA HIS A 212 -1.31 1.86 1.50
C HIS A 212 -2.58 2.21 0.74
N ARG A 213 -2.60 3.35 0.03
CA ARG A 213 -3.73 3.72 -0.84
C ARG A 213 -3.98 2.66 -1.91
N TYR A 214 -2.93 2.11 -2.51
CA TYR A 214 -3.06 1.05 -3.50
C TYR A 214 -3.55 -0.27 -2.94
N VAL A 215 -3.12 -0.64 -1.73
CA VAL A 215 -3.65 -1.82 -1.02
C VAL A 215 -5.13 -1.59 -0.71
N ALA A 216 -5.51 -0.45 -0.15
CA ALA A 216 -6.90 -0.15 0.23
C ALA A 216 -7.87 -0.33 -0.94
N TYR A 217 -7.68 0.37 -2.07
CA TYR A 217 -8.63 0.28 -3.17
C TYR A 217 -8.63 -1.10 -3.85
N LYS A 218 -7.47 -1.77 -3.94
CA LYS A 218 -7.39 -3.09 -4.58
C LYS A 218 -7.96 -4.19 -3.69
N ALA A 219 -7.81 -4.05 -2.38
CA ALA A 219 -8.39 -4.97 -1.41
C ALA A 219 -9.91 -4.99 -1.59
N THR A 220 -10.54 -3.82 -1.58
CA THR A 220 -12.00 -3.68 -1.78
C THR A 220 -12.47 -4.34 -3.08
N LEU A 221 -11.75 -4.12 -4.19
CA LEU A 221 -12.07 -4.75 -5.48
C LEU A 221 -11.87 -6.29 -5.54
N ASN A 222 -11.24 -6.89 -4.53
CA ASN A 222 -10.99 -8.34 -4.45
C ASN A 222 -11.65 -8.97 -3.20
N GLY A 223 -12.66 -8.32 -2.63
CA GLY A 223 -13.37 -8.81 -1.44
C GLY A 223 -12.51 -8.88 -0.18
N SER A 224 -11.39 -8.14 -0.15
CA SER A 224 -10.50 -7.97 0.98
C SER A 224 -10.66 -6.56 1.56
N MET A 225 -10.07 -6.31 2.72
CA MET A 225 -10.07 -4.98 3.32
C MET A 225 -8.69 -4.60 3.85
N GLY A 226 -8.28 -3.35 3.62
CA GLY A 226 -7.10 -2.77 4.25
C GLY A 226 -7.45 -1.91 5.46
N ILE A 227 -6.90 -2.19 6.64
CA ILE A 227 -7.03 -1.36 7.84
C ILE A 227 -5.67 -0.88 8.31
N LYS A 228 -5.66 0.22 9.07
CA LYS A 228 -4.46 0.71 9.73
C LYS A 228 -4.42 0.24 11.18
N VAL A 229 -3.25 -0.22 11.62
CA VAL A 229 -2.98 -0.58 13.02
C VAL A 229 -1.84 0.27 13.57
N ASP A 230 -1.78 0.48 14.88
CA ASP A 230 -0.70 1.29 15.46
C ASP A 230 0.67 0.64 15.16
N ALA A 231 1.62 1.45 14.73
CA ALA A 231 3.00 1.06 14.46
C ALA A 231 3.89 1.08 15.71
N TYR A 232 3.38 1.51 16.87
CA TYR A 232 4.20 1.75 18.05
C TYR A 232 4.88 0.46 18.54
N HIS A 233 6.21 0.47 18.56
CA HIS A 233 7.08 -0.63 19.04
C HIS A 233 6.91 -1.99 18.32
N THR A 234 6.27 -2.04 17.15
CA THR A 234 6.12 -3.29 16.34
C THR A 234 7.47 -3.93 16.00
N SER A 235 8.53 -3.14 15.88
CA SER A 235 9.90 -3.64 15.61
C SER A 235 10.72 -4.00 16.86
N GLN A 236 10.16 -3.80 18.06
CA GLN A 236 10.82 -4.02 19.35
C GLN A 236 10.07 -5.02 20.24
N ALA A 237 8.77 -5.22 20.02
CA ALA A 237 7.96 -6.18 20.75
C ALA A 237 8.27 -7.61 20.30
N CYS A 238 8.53 -8.50 21.26
CA CYS A 238 8.66 -9.91 20.99
C CYS A 238 7.28 -10.53 20.73
N PRO A 239 7.04 -11.15 19.55
CA PRO A 239 5.77 -11.77 19.25
C PRO A 239 5.53 -13.03 20.10
N GLN A 240 6.57 -13.64 20.66
CA GLN A 240 6.44 -14.87 21.46
C GLN A 240 6.15 -14.63 22.94
N CYS A 241 6.70 -13.58 23.56
CA CYS A 241 6.53 -13.33 25.00
C CYS A 241 6.01 -11.93 25.34
N GLY A 242 5.79 -11.05 24.36
CA GLY A 242 5.31 -9.69 24.58
C GLY A 242 6.36 -8.69 25.07
N TYR A 243 7.55 -9.14 25.51
CA TYR A 243 8.58 -8.24 26.03
C TYR A 243 9.03 -7.22 24.97
N VAL A 244 9.03 -5.94 25.36
CA VAL A 244 9.39 -4.81 24.49
C VAL A 244 10.67 -4.18 24.98
N SER A 245 11.71 -4.20 24.13
CA SER A 245 12.98 -3.53 24.43
C SER A 245 13.66 -3.05 23.16
N PRO A 246 14.30 -1.86 23.16
CA PRO A 246 15.21 -1.45 22.09
C PRO A 246 16.36 -2.45 21.88
N GLY A 247 16.76 -3.15 22.94
CA GLY A 247 17.79 -4.19 22.92
C GLY A 247 17.37 -5.44 22.15
N ASN A 248 16.08 -5.64 21.88
CA ASN A 248 15.62 -6.79 21.09
C ASN A 248 16.02 -6.69 19.61
N ARG A 249 16.35 -5.48 19.13
CA ARG A 249 16.83 -5.23 17.76
C ARG A 249 18.05 -4.30 17.81
N PRO A 250 19.22 -4.80 18.27
CA PRO A 250 20.40 -3.97 18.43
C PRO A 250 20.80 -3.35 17.08
N ASN A 251 21.19 -2.08 17.11
CA ASN A 251 21.61 -1.31 15.93
C ASN A 251 20.59 -1.24 14.78
N LYS A 252 19.31 -1.57 15.01
CA LYS A 252 18.28 -1.68 13.96
C LYS A 252 18.69 -2.67 12.86
N GLY A 253 19.26 -3.82 13.28
CA GLY A 253 19.74 -4.89 12.42
C GLY A 253 18.64 -5.66 11.67
N LEU A 254 19.06 -6.67 10.90
CA LEU A 254 18.16 -7.63 10.24
C LEU A 254 17.69 -8.73 11.18
N VAL A 255 18.44 -9.00 12.24
CA VAL A 255 18.14 -10.01 13.24
C VAL A 255 17.48 -9.34 14.43
N PHE A 256 16.38 -9.93 14.88
CA PHE A 256 15.71 -9.65 16.14
C PHE A 256 16.06 -10.80 17.10
N VAL A 257 16.42 -10.49 18.34
CA VAL A 257 16.65 -11.48 19.41
C VAL A 257 16.02 -10.94 20.68
N CYS A 258 15.01 -11.62 21.22
CA CYS A 258 14.38 -11.21 22.46
C CYS A 258 15.35 -11.37 23.64
N GLN A 259 15.51 -10.34 24.47
CA GLN A 259 16.38 -10.41 25.65
C GLN A 259 15.81 -11.27 26.80
N THR A 260 14.52 -11.60 26.75
CA THR A 260 13.83 -12.39 27.79
C THR A 260 13.71 -13.85 27.36
N CYS A 261 12.96 -14.13 26.28
CA CYS A 261 12.70 -15.50 25.83
C CYS A 261 13.68 -16.01 24.76
N HIS A 262 14.67 -15.21 24.36
CA HIS A 262 15.71 -15.59 23.40
C HIS A 262 15.20 -15.92 21.98
N PHE A 263 13.90 -15.70 21.73
CA PHE A 263 13.29 -15.85 20.41
C PHE A 263 14.03 -15.01 19.36
N SER A 264 14.41 -15.65 18.25
CA SER A 264 15.17 -15.03 17.16
C SER A 264 14.45 -15.17 15.82
N LEU A 265 14.40 -14.08 15.06
CA LEU A 265 13.81 -14.06 13.72
C LEU A 265 14.34 -12.87 12.91
N HIS A 266 14.06 -12.86 11.61
CA HIS A 266 14.21 -11.66 10.79
C HIS A 266 13.34 -10.51 11.32
N ALA A 267 13.94 -9.36 11.59
CA ALA A 267 13.29 -8.25 12.28
C ALA A 267 12.10 -7.64 11.52
N ASP A 268 12.16 -7.58 10.18
CA ASP A 268 11.04 -7.08 9.38
C ASP A 268 9.87 -8.11 9.34
N LEU A 269 10.15 -9.41 9.55
CA LEU A 269 9.11 -10.43 9.71
C LEU A 269 8.48 -10.37 11.12
N VAL A 270 9.27 -10.05 12.15
CA VAL A 270 8.74 -9.73 13.48
C VAL A 270 7.78 -8.55 13.41
N GLY A 271 8.13 -7.50 12.67
CA GLY A 271 7.25 -6.37 12.40
C GLY A 271 5.92 -6.83 11.79
N ALA A 272 5.98 -7.64 10.73
CA ALA A 272 4.78 -8.16 10.06
C ALA A 272 3.91 -9.03 10.99
N ARG A 273 4.53 -9.87 11.83
CA ARG A 273 3.82 -10.68 12.83
C ARG A 273 3.09 -9.82 13.85
N ASN A 274 3.76 -8.82 14.40
CA ASN A 274 3.15 -7.90 15.35
C ASN A 274 2.00 -7.10 14.73
N ILE A 275 2.12 -6.68 13.46
CA ILE A 275 1.03 -6.03 12.71
C ILE A 275 -0.14 -7.00 12.55
N THR A 276 0.12 -8.25 12.19
CA THR A 276 -0.90 -9.30 12.04
C THR A 276 -1.66 -9.53 13.35
N LEU A 277 -0.96 -9.64 14.49
CA LEU A 277 -1.58 -9.80 15.81
C LEU A 277 -2.48 -8.62 16.17
N ARG A 278 -2.04 -7.39 15.89
CA ARG A 278 -2.87 -6.18 16.12
C ARG A 278 -4.09 -6.16 15.22
N THR A 279 -3.96 -6.63 13.98
CA THR A 279 -5.06 -6.73 13.02
C THR A 279 -6.08 -7.77 13.46
N LEU A 280 -5.61 -8.90 14.02
CA LEU A 280 -6.46 -9.94 14.59
C LEU A 280 -7.25 -9.40 15.78
N LEU A 281 -6.61 -8.62 16.66
CA LEU A 281 -7.28 -7.94 17.76
C LEU A 281 -8.37 -6.97 17.26
N THR A 282 -8.07 -6.16 16.23
CA THR A 282 -9.08 -5.27 15.62
C THR A 282 -10.25 -6.05 15.01
N ARG A 283 -10.00 -7.22 14.43
CA ARG A 283 -11.07 -8.11 13.94
C ARG A 283 -11.94 -8.62 15.09
N GLN A 284 -11.34 -9.03 16.20
CA GLN A 284 -12.07 -9.48 17.38
C GLN A 284 -12.94 -8.38 17.99
N ASP A 285 -12.40 -7.15 18.10
CA ASP A 285 -13.15 -5.97 18.53
C ASP A 285 -14.32 -5.68 17.59
N TRP A 286 -14.11 -5.84 16.27
CA TRP A 286 -15.16 -5.66 15.30
C TRP A 286 -16.27 -6.70 15.43
N MET A 287 -15.91 -7.98 15.64
CA MET A 287 -16.89 -9.05 15.87
C MET A 287 -17.70 -8.83 17.15
N SER A 288 -17.08 -8.33 18.22
CA SER A 288 -17.76 -8.14 19.51
C SER A 288 -18.62 -6.87 19.57
N THR A 289 -18.16 -5.78 18.96
CA THR A 289 -18.84 -4.47 19.04
C THR A 289 -19.72 -4.16 17.83
N GLY A 290 -19.58 -4.90 16.73
CA GLY A 290 -20.18 -4.59 15.43
C GLY A 290 -19.54 -3.39 14.71
N HIS A 291 -18.58 -2.72 15.32
CA HIS A 291 -17.96 -1.50 14.79
C HIS A 291 -16.49 -1.73 14.41
N LEU A 292 -16.13 -1.40 13.17
CA LEU A 292 -14.76 -1.51 12.71
C LEU A 292 -13.98 -0.21 12.93
N SER A 293 -12.90 -0.29 13.72
CA SER A 293 -11.90 0.78 13.79
C SER A 293 -10.89 0.66 12.64
N ILE A 294 -11.02 1.50 11.62
CA ILE A 294 -10.14 1.47 10.43
C ILE A 294 -8.75 2.07 10.71
N ALA A 295 -8.60 2.83 11.80
CA ALA A 295 -7.35 3.39 12.27
C ALA A 295 -7.23 3.27 13.79
N PRO A 296 -6.01 3.24 14.35
CA PRO A 296 -5.82 3.18 15.80
C PRO A 296 -6.12 4.54 16.44
N ASP A 297 -6.77 4.53 17.61
CA ASP A 297 -6.86 5.74 18.44
C ASP A 297 -5.51 6.02 19.12
N VAL A 298 -4.87 7.10 18.69
CA VAL A 298 -3.61 7.60 19.25
C VAL A 298 -3.71 9.08 19.63
N SER A 299 -4.95 9.55 19.86
CA SER A 299 -5.28 10.96 20.12
C SER A 299 -4.63 11.48 21.41
N CYS A 300 -4.73 10.73 22.50
CA CYS A 300 -4.15 11.08 23.81
C CYS A 300 -3.16 10.02 24.32
N ASP A 301 -2.48 10.33 25.43
CA ASP A 301 -1.49 9.42 26.01
C ASP A 301 -2.13 8.26 26.77
N GLU A 302 -3.34 8.44 27.29
CA GLU A 302 -4.15 7.38 27.90
C GLU A 302 -4.53 6.33 26.85
N ALA A 303 -5.04 6.74 25.69
CA ALA A 303 -5.37 5.84 24.57
C ALA A 303 -4.13 5.06 24.11
N LYS A 304 -2.97 5.73 24.01
CA LYS A 304 -1.70 5.07 23.70
C LYS A 304 -1.29 4.08 24.78
N ALA A 305 -1.49 4.39 26.07
CA ALA A 305 -1.14 3.51 27.17
C ALA A 305 -2.03 2.25 27.20
N ALA A 306 -3.34 2.42 27.01
CA ALA A 306 -4.30 1.32 26.90
C ALA A 306 -3.95 0.39 25.72
N ASN A 307 -3.66 0.96 24.54
CA ASN A 307 -3.21 0.18 23.39
C ASN A 307 -1.93 -0.62 23.69
N ARG A 308 -0.95 -0.01 24.38
CA ARG A 308 0.29 -0.71 24.76
C ARG A 308 0.05 -1.90 25.67
N GLN A 309 -0.85 -1.76 26.65
CA GLN A 309 -1.21 -2.86 27.55
C GLN A 309 -1.84 -4.00 26.76
N ARG A 310 -2.86 -3.72 25.94
CA ARG A 310 -3.50 -4.73 25.06
C ARG A 310 -2.49 -5.43 24.16
N TYR A 311 -1.55 -4.69 23.57
CA TYR A 311 -0.53 -5.27 22.69
C TYR A 311 0.52 -6.11 23.41
N ALA A 312 0.79 -5.83 24.70
CA ALA A 312 1.75 -6.58 25.50
C ALA A 312 1.28 -8.00 25.83
N GLU A 313 -0.02 -8.27 25.71
CA GLU A 313 -0.65 -9.58 25.94
C GLU A 313 -0.67 -10.46 24.69
N LEU A 314 -0.48 -9.87 23.49
CA LEU A 314 -0.53 -10.61 22.23
C LEU A 314 0.61 -11.63 22.12
N ARG A 315 0.28 -12.87 21.76
CA ARG A 315 1.25 -13.95 21.55
C ARG A 315 1.03 -14.57 20.17
N TRP A 316 2.11 -14.70 19.42
CA TRP A 316 2.12 -15.39 18.13
C TRP A 316 2.08 -16.89 18.36
N SER A 317 1.02 -17.53 17.90
CA SER A 317 0.98 -18.97 17.70
C SER A 317 0.60 -19.27 16.25
N THR A 318 1.12 -20.37 15.71
CA THR A 318 0.59 -20.92 14.45
C THR A 318 -0.75 -21.62 14.65
N ASP A 319 -1.11 -21.92 15.90
CA ASP A 319 -2.38 -22.54 16.29
C ASP A 319 -3.50 -21.50 16.46
N THR A 320 -3.18 -20.20 16.51
CA THR A 320 -4.15 -19.08 16.61
C THR A 320 -4.92 -18.81 15.30
N SER A 321 -5.32 -19.85 14.59
CA SER A 321 -6.58 -19.76 13.85
C SER A 321 -7.70 -19.77 14.89
N PRO A 322 -8.74 -18.92 14.81
CA PRO A 322 -10.04 -19.38 15.25
C PRO A 322 -10.25 -20.69 14.50
N ARG A 323 -10.25 -21.83 15.21
CA ARG A 323 -10.93 -22.99 14.66
C ARG A 323 -12.32 -22.43 14.33
N LEU A 324 -12.62 -22.33 13.04
CA LEU A 324 -14.00 -22.27 12.62
C LEU A 324 -14.59 -23.56 13.18
N GLU A 325 -15.12 -23.48 14.40
CA GLU A 325 -16.00 -24.51 14.91
C GLU A 325 -17.04 -24.66 13.81
N LEU A 326 -17.00 -25.82 13.20
CA LEU A 326 -18.03 -26.28 12.29
C LEU A 326 -19.29 -26.28 13.15
N TRP A 327 -20.17 -25.32 12.91
CA TRP A 327 -21.55 -25.43 13.35
C TRP A 327 -22.17 -26.54 12.50
N GLY A 328 -22.02 -27.79 12.95
CA GLY A 328 -23.02 -28.84 12.84
C GLY A 328 -23.51 -29.10 14.27
N ASP A 329 -24.79 -29.29 14.55
CA ASP A 329 -25.91 -29.72 13.71
C ASP A 329 -27.10 -28.75 13.73
#